data_AF-A0A942HZG7-F1
#
_entry.id   AF-A0A942HZG7-F1
#
_cell.length_a   1.000
_cell.length_b   1.000
_cell.length_c   1.000
_cell.angle_alpha   90.00
_cell.angle_beta   90.00
_cell.angle_gamma   90.00
#
_symmetry.space_group_name_H-M   'P 1'
#
loop_
_entity.id
_entity.type
_entity.pdbx_description
1 polymer ?
#
loop_
_entity_poly.entity_id
_entity_poly.type
_entity_poly.pdbx_seq_one_letter_code
_entity_poly.pdbx_strand_id
1 'polypeptide(L)'
;MSLKPLLKSYLVLGFFALTACNQYSDSLMGDYVENSKCPANGCANQAASATGLKLTNSGSAVSLYPTATDTKVEISGDCAYSTYPSNKINVTVVKQTGNTPMTAPAYSVTGSSTQPACRKGKFDVAVDIRNLPTAAIYTVKLELIAYDTNNSPVTNAAGGYLYLNLVR
;
A
#
# COMPACT_ATOMS: atom_id res chain seq x y z
N MET A 1 36.05 67.77 -3.55
CA MET A 1 35.73 67.62 -2.11
C MET A 1 34.49 66.75 -2.01
N SER A 2 34.64 65.44 -1.74
CA SER A 2 34.61 64.83 -0.40
C SER A 2 33.32 65.12 0.36
N LEU A 3 32.38 64.17 0.43
CA LEU A 3 32.22 63.26 1.58
C LEU A 3 31.14 62.19 1.26
N LYS A 4 31.42 60.94 1.65
CA LYS A 4 30.49 59.79 1.67
C LYS A 4 29.54 59.89 2.90
N PRO A 5 28.80 58.83 3.30
CA PRO A 5 27.50 58.38 2.80
C PRO A 5 26.43 58.36 3.92
N LEU A 6 25.16 58.60 3.62
CA LEU A 6 24.07 58.32 4.57
C LEU A 6 23.35 57.03 4.17
N LEU A 7 23.78 55.97 4.84
CA LEU A 7 23.08 54.72 5.09
C LEU A 7 21.57 54.96 5.28
N LYS A 8 20.75 54.45 4.36
CA LYS A 8 19.37 54.06 4.69
C LYS A 8 19.15 52.66 4.17
N SER A 9 19.40 51.71 5.06
CA SER A 9 18.86 50.36 5.04
C SER A 9 17.37 50.41 4.74
N TYR A 10 16.97 49.91 3.58
CA TYR A 10 15.62 49.41 3.36
C TYR A 10 15.74 48.03 2.71
N LEU A 11 15.60 47.04 3.58
CA LEU A 11 14.98 45.75 3.33
C LEU A 11 15.05 45.23 1.88
N VAL A 12 16.15 44.54 1.57
CA VAL A 12 16.11 43.44 0.61
C VAL A 12 15.42 42.26 1.31
N LEU A 13 14.09 42.30 1.40
CA LEU A 13 13.27 41.11 1.64
C LEU A 13 12.77 40.63 0.27
N GLY A 14 13.75 40.32 -0.59
CA GLY A 14 13.51 39.59 -1.81
C GLY A 14 13.16 38.16 -1.46
N PHE A 15 11.85 37.88 -1.44
CA PHE A 15 11.24 36.61 -1.81
C PHE A 15 12.18 35.40 -1.71
N PHE A 16 12.37 34.89 -0.50
CA PHE A 16 12.62 33.46 -0.32
C PHE A 16 11.31 32.74 -0.66
N ALA A 17 11.03 32.67 -1.97
CA ALA A 17 10.19 31.66 -2.58
C ALA A 17 10.94 30.32 -2.49
N LEU A 18 11.04 29.83 -1.26
CA LEU A 18 11.18 28.42 -0.97
C LEU A 18 10.06 28.12 0.02
N THR A 19 8.82 28.31 -0.45
CA THR A 19 7.73 27.44 -0.01
C THR A 19 8.31 26.05 -0.11
N ALA A 20 8.55 25.43 1.05
CA ALA A 20 8.96 24.06 1.13
C ALA A 20 8.10 23.32 0.10
N CYS A 21 8.73 22.75 -0.94
CA CYS A 21 8.12 21.65 -1.64
C CYS A 21 7.70 20.73 -0.52
N ASN A 22 6.39 20.66 -0.27
CA ASN A 22 5.84 19.73 0.68
C ASN A 22 6.54 18.42 0.34
N GLN A 23 7.22 17.86 1.33
CA GLN A 23 7.70 16.49 1.23
C GLN A 23 6.46 15.59 1.32
N TYR A 24 5.55 15.76 0.36
CA TYR A 24 4.69 14.68 -0.06
C TYR A 24 5.66 13.67 -0.66
N SER A 25 6.08 12.74 0.20
CA SER A 25 6.20 11.37 -0.25
C SER A 25 4.80 10.97 -0.73
N ASP A 26 4.44 11.42 -1.93
CA ASP A 26 3.25 10.99 -2.64
C ASP A 26 3.45 9.51 -2.88
N SER A 27 2.99 8.73 -1.90
CA SER A 27 2.56 7.38 -2.19
C SER A 27 1.57 7.53 -3.32
N LEU A 28 1.71 6.73 -4.39
CA LEU A 28 0.69 6.56 -5.43
C LEU A 28 -0.70 6.20 -4.84
N MET A 29 -0.75 5.91 -3.54
CA MET A 29 -1.94 5.85 -2.70
C MET A 29 -2.20 7.26 -2.14
N GLY A 30 -3.08 8.03 -2.81
CA GLY A 30 -3.45 9.37 -2.37
C GLY A 30 -3.84 9.45 -0.89
N ASP A 31 -3.65 10.63 -0.30
CA ASP A 31 -3.98 10.89 1.10
C ASP A 31 -5.43 10.55 1.43
N TYR A 32 -5.65 10.20 2.70
CA TYR A 32 -6.99 10.04 3.23
C TYR A 32 -7.83 11.29 2.99
N VAL A 33 -9.02 11.10 2.44
CA VAL A 33 -10.07 12.11 2.40
C VAL A 33 -11.23 11.58 3.24
N GLU A 34 -11.70 12.39 4.19
CA GLU A 34 -12.88 12.06 4.99
C GLU A 34 -14.07 11.74 4.09
N ASN A 35 -14.86 10.72 4.44
CA ASN A 35 -15.96 10.22 3.61
C ASN A 35 -16.98 11.32 3.22
N SER A 36 -17.11 12.37 4.04
CA SER A 36 -17.95 13.55 3.80
C SER A 36 -17.39 14.53 2.74
N LYS A 37 -16.11 14.40 2.41
CA LYS A 37 -15.36 15.20 1.42
C LYS A 37 -14.97 14.38 0.19
N CYS A 38 -15.44 13.13 0.12
CA CYS A 38 -15.08 12.19 -0.92
C CYS A 38 -15.93 12.37 -2.19
N PRO A 39 -15.30 12.48 -3.37
CA PRO A 39 -16.06 12.36 -4.62
C PRO A 39 -16.67 10.96 -4.70
N ALA A 40 -17.83 10.85 -5.34
CA ALA A 40 -18.71 9.68 -5.35
C ALA A 40 -18.04 8.31 -5.65
N ASN A 41 -16.83 8.31 -6.23
CA ASN A 41 -16.11 7.12 -6.66
C ASN A 41 -14.67 7.00 -6.08
N GLY A 42 -14.27 7.78 -5.06
CA GLY A 42 -12.83 8.08 -4.88
C GLY A 42 -12.14 7.74 -3.56
N CYS A 43 -12.84 7.38 -2.49
CA CYS A 43 -12.19 7.25 -1.18
C CYS A 43 -12.21 5.85 -0.59
N ALA A 44 -11.06 5.44 -0.07
CA ALA A 44 -10.99 4.31 0.83
C ALA A 44 -11.78 4.63 2.11
N ASN A 45 -12.78 3.81 2.40
CA ASN A 45 -13.57 3.94 3.62
C ASN A 45 -12.71 3.55 4.83
N GLN A 46 -12.42 4.52 5.71
CA GLN A 46 -11.67 4.33 6.95
C GLN A 46 -12.52 3.94 8.18
N ALA A 47 -13.82 3.72 8.02
CA ALA A 47 -14.65 3.29 9.14
C ALA A 47 -14.16 1.93 9.67
N ALA A 48 -13.48 1.96 10.82
CA ALA A 48 -13.00 0.77 11.47
C ALA A 48 -14.19 -0.13 11.82
N SER A 49 -14.20 -1.34 11.28
CA SER A 49 -15.23 -2.34 11.59
C SER A 49 -14.55 -3.59 12.15
N ALA A 50 -14.89 -3.94 13.38
CA ALA A 50 -14.39 -5.13 14.05
C ALA A 50 -14.69 -6.44 13.27
N THR A 51 -15.73 -6.41 12.43
CA THR A 51 -16.20 -7.52 11.59
C THR A 51 -15.92 -7.34 10.10
N GLY A 52 -15.19 -6.29 9.73
CA GLY A 52 -15.01 -5.82 8.35
C GLY A 52 -13.58 -5.94 7.83
N LEU A 53 -12.81 -6.99 8.17
CA LEU A 53 -11.55 -7.25 7.48
C LEU A 53 -11.83 -7.56 6.01
N LYS A 54 -11.41 -6.65 5.13
CA LYS A 54 -11.61 -6.79 3.69
C LYS A 54 -10.39 -6.31 2.94
N LEU A 55 -9.99 -7.05 1.91
CA LEU A 55 -9.08 -6.60 0.87
C LEU A 55 -9.88 -6.50 -0.45
N THR A 56 -9.72 -5.40 -1.18
CA THR A 56 -10.36 -5.26 -2.49
C THR A 56 -9.49 -4.45 -3.45
N ASN A 57 -9.54 -4.85 -4.72
CA ASN A 57 -8.90 -4.19 -5.85
C ASN A 57 -9.94 -3.54 -6.79
N SER A 58 -11.06 -3.07 -6.22
CA SER A 58 -12.14 -2.37 -6.94
C SER A 58 -13.00 -3.21 -7.89
N GLY A 59 -12.95 -4.55 -7.78
CA GLY A 59 -14.00 -5.43 -8.29
C GLY A 59 -13.78 -5.97 -9.69
N SER A 60 -12.93 -7.00 -9.80
CA SER A 60 -12.96 -8.08 -10.82
C SER A 60 -11.86 -9.11 -10.48
N ALA A 61 -11.96 -10.33 -11.01
CA ALA A 61 -10.85 -11.27 -10.98
C ALA A 61 -9.67 -10.66 -11.76
N VAL A 62 -8.60 -10.27 -11.05
CA VAL A 62 -7.43 -9.63 -11.66
C VAL A 62 -6.35 -10.66 -11.92
N SER A 63 -5.84 -10.64 -13.15
CA SER A 63 -4.67 -11.40 -13.58
C SER A 63 -3.49 -10.44 -13.80
N LEU A 64 -2.33 -10.83 -13.29
CA LEU A 64 -1.07 -10.10 -13.35
C LEU A 64 -0.18 -10.74 -14.41
N TYR A 65 0.34 -9.93 -15.33
CA TYR A 65 1.18 -10.37 -16.45
C TYR A 65 2.54 -9.66 -16.43
N PRO A 66 3.40 -9.94 -15.42
CA PRO A 66 4.77 -9.45 -15.45
C PRO A 66 5.51 -9.96 -16.68
N THR A 67 6.40 -9.13 -17.19
CA THR A 67 7.33 -9.50 -18.26
C THR A 67 8.37 -10.50 -17.76
N ALA A 68 9.06 -11.18 -18.69
CA ALA A 68 10.09 -12.17 -18.33
C ALA A 68 11.24 -11.56 -17.49
N THR A 69 11.50 -10.26 -17.64
CA THR A 69 12.54 -9.53 -16.91
C THR A 69 12.09 -9.02 -15.56
N ASP A 70 10.78 -9.02 -15.28
CA ASP A 70 10.28 -8.51 -14.00
C ASP A 70 10.68 -9.44 -12.86
N THR A 71 11.16 -8.80 -11.81
CA THR A 71 11.62 -9.47 -10.59
C THR A 71 10.58 -9.37 -9.48
N LYS A 72 9.60 -8.48 -9.63
CA LYS A 72 8.63 -8.11 -8.61
C LYS A 72 7.27 -7.85 -9.25
N VAL A 73 6.21 -8.10 -8.49
CA VAL A 73 4.86 -7.65 -8.83
C VAL A 73 4.30 -6.87 -7.67
N GLU A 74 3.79 -5.68 -7.95
CA GLU A 74 3.18 -4.78 -6.97
C GLU A 74 1.67 -4.90 -7.03
N ILE A 75 1.05 -5.04 -5.87
CA ILE A 75 -0.39 -5.23 -5.68
C ILE A 75 -0.83 -4.21 -4.64
N SER A 76 -1.69 -3.30 -5.04
CA SER A 76 -2.26 -2.31 -4.14
C SER A 76 -3.78 -2.30 -4.23
N GLY A 77 -4.42 -1.75 -3.21
CA GLY A 77 -5.87 -1.68 -3.17
C GLY A 77 -6.39 -1.05 -1.89
N ASP A 78 -7.70 -1.16 -1.74
CA ASP A 78 -8.40 -0.74 -0.54
C ASP A 78 -8.43 -1.87 0.46
N CYS A 79 -8.32 -1.50 1.72
CA CYS A 79 -8.56 -2.42 2.82
C CYS A 79 -9.40 -1.74 3.88
N ALA A 80 -10.29 -2.53 4.49
CA ALA A 80 -10.93 -2.12 5.72
C ALA A 80 -10.20 -2.83 6.86
N TYR A 81 -9.61 -2.05 7.77
CA TYR A 81 -8.99 -2.58 8.98
C TYR A 81 -9.84 -2.27 10.20
N SER A 82 -9.83 -3.22 11.12
CA SER A 82 -10.56 -3.18 12.37
C SER A 82 -9.95 -2.18 13.37
N THR A 83 -10.66 -1.89 14.46
CA THR A 83 -10.18 -1.20 15.66
C THR A 83 -9.06 -1.95 16.41
N TYR A 84 -8.60 -3.09 15.87
CA TYR A 84 -7.54 -3.90 16.44
C TYR A 84 -6.18 -3.17 16.43
N PRO A 85 -5.37 -3.29 17.51
CA PRO A 85 -4.10 -2.56 17.67
C PRO A 85 -3.10 -2.71 16.54
N SER A 86 -3.06 -3.88 15.90
CA SER A 86 -2.17 -4.12 14.77
C SER A 86 -2.76 -5.08 13.76
N ASN A 87 -2.19 -5.09 12.56
CA ASN A 87 -2.56 -6.00 11.49
C ASN A 87 -1.35 -6.31 10.61
N LYS A 88 -1.44 -7.40 9.84
CA LYS A 88 -0.50 -7.76 8.79
C LYS A 88 -1.24 -8.38 7.61
N ILE A 89 -0.64 -8.32 6.44
CA ILE A 89 -1.07 -9.05 5.26
C ILE A 89 -0.11 -10.22 5.07
N ASN A 90 -0.65 -11.43 5.16
CA ASN A 90 0.05 -12.64 4.83
C ASN A 90 -0.09 -12.91 3.33
N VAL A 91 1.00 -13.28 2.67
CA VAL A 91 1.01 -13.55 1.23
C VAL A 91 1.42 -14.99 1.00
N THR A 92 0.61 -15.70 0.23
CA THR A 92 0.89 -17.06 -0.19
C THR A 92 0.81 -17.16 -1.70
N VAL A 93 1.76 -17.86 -2.30
CA VAL A 93 1.81 -18.09 -3.74
C VAL A 93 1.75 -19.59 -3.98
N VAL A 94 0.84 -20.03 -4.84
CA VAL A 94 0.63 -21.45 -5.14
C VAL A 94 0.63 -21.63 -6.65
N LYS A 95 1.46 -22.55 -7.16
CA LYS A 95 1.41 -22.94 -8.56
C LYS A 95 0.11 -23.71 -8.81
N GLN A 96 -0.72 -23.25 -9.75
CA GLN A 96 -2.04 -23.84 -10.00
C GLN A 96 -1.92 -25.30 -10.44
N THR A 97 -1.00 -25.58 -11.36
CA THR A 97 -0.67 -26.95 -11.74
C THR A 97 0.00 -27.68 -10.57
N GLY A 98 -0.66 -28.70 -10.04
CA GLY A 98 -0.15 -29.51 -8.92
C GLY A 98 -0.34 -28.87 -7.55
N ASN A 99 -1.03 -27.72 -7.45
CA ASN A 99 -1.38 -27.05 -6.20
C ASN A 99 -0.19 -26.92 -5.22
N THR A 100 0.99 -26.61 -5.75
CA THR A 100 2.25 -26.65 -5.01
C THR A 100 2.56 -25.27 -4.44
N PRO A 101 2.71 -25.11 -3.11
CA PRO A 101 3.14 -23.86 -2.51
C PRO A 101 4.51 -23.43 -3.02
N MET A 102 4.65 -22.14 -3.31
CA MET A 102 5.88 -21.53 -3.79
C MET A 102 6.39 -20.51 -2.77
N THR A 103 7.69 -20.52 -2.53
CA THR A 103 8.34 -19.49 -1.72
C THR A 103 8.50 -18.22 -2.55
N ALA A 104 7.72 -17.20 -2.24
CA ALA A 104 7.81 -15.87 -2.82
C ALA A 104 7.77 -14.84 -1.68
N PRO A 105 8.91 -14.21 -1.33
CA PRO A 105 8.94 -13.16 -0.33
C PRO A 105 8.00 -12.02 -0.70
N ALA A 106 7.30 -11.48 0.29
CA ALA A 106 6.44 -10.31 0.11
C ALA A 106 6.77 -9.23 1.14
N TYR A 107 6.69 -7.96 0.72
CA TYR A 107 7.04 -6.81 1.55
C TYR A 107 6.15 -5.61 1.25
N SER A 108 6.08 -4.70 2.22
CA SER A 108 5.42 -3.40 2.05
C SER A 108 6.22 -2.58 1.04
N VAL A 109 5.55 -1.99 0.04
CA VAL A 109 6.21 -1.10 -0.93
C VAL A 109 6.49 0.26 -0.29
N THR A 110 5.59 0.69 0.60
CA THR A 110 5.64 1.93 1.33
C THR A 110 5.83 1.66 2.83
N GLY A 111 6.71 2.45 3.45
CA GLY A 111 7.05 2.36 4.86
C GLY A 111 8.37 1.63 5.15
N SER A 112 8.89 1.81 6.37
CA SER A 112 10.14 1.22 6.85
C SER A 112 10.02 -0.25 7.28
N SER A 113 8.83 -0.85 7.14
CA SER A 113 8.57 -2.22 7.61
C SER A 113 8.62 -3.19 6.44
N THR A 114 9.28 -4.33 6.66
CA THR A 114 9.29 -5.44 5.70
C THR A 114 7.98 -6.21 5.66
N GLN A 115 7.10 -6.05 6.65
CA GLN A 115 5.82 -6.75 6.71
C GLN A 115 4.72 -5.89 6.07
N PRO A 116 4.05 -6.36 5.00
CA PRO A 116 2.92 -5.64 4.45
C PRO A 116 1.74 -5.61 5.44
N ALA A 117 1.00 -4.51 5.44
CA ALA A 117 -0.13 -4.27 6.35
C ALA A 117 -1.14 -3.32 5.71
N CYS A 118 -2.39 -3.37 6.20
CA CYS A 118 -3.39 -2.35 5.91
C CYS A 118 -3.11 -1.10 6.75
N ARG A 119 -2.93 0.04 6.09
CA ARG A 119 -2.62 1.33 6.70
C ARG A 119 -3.54 2.39 6.13
N LYS A 120 -4.25 3.12 7.00
CA LYS A 120 -5.13 4.23 6.58
C LYS A 120 -6.16 3.84 5.49
N GLY A 121 -6.61 2.58 5.51
CA GLY A 121 -7.61 2.07 4.57
C GLY A 121 -7.03 1.60 3.22
N LYS A 122 -5.71 1.56 3.09
CA LYS A 122 -4.99 1.14 1.87
C LYS A 122 -3.95 0.08 2.20
N PHE A 123 -3.61 -0.73 1.21
CA PHE A 123 -2.49 -1.65 1.29
C PHE A 123 -1.69 -1.64 -0.01
N ASP A 124 -0.43 -2.04 0.13
CA ASP A 124 0.54 -2.14 -0.95
C ASP A 124 1.53 -3.26 -0.63
N VAL A 125 1.62 -4.21 -1.56
CA VAL A 125 2.38 -5.44 -1.41
C VAL A 125 3.23 -5.61 -2.64
N ALA A 126 4.54 -5.74 -2.49
CA ALA A 126 5.40 -6.25 -3.55
C ALA A 126 5.73 -7.71 -3.27
N VAL A 127 5.48 -8.56 -4.26
CA VAL A 127 5.83 -9.98 -4.25
C VAL A 127 7.07 -10.17 -5.12
N ASP A 128 8.13 -10.75 -4.56
CA ASP A 128 9.33 -11.13 -5.29
C ASP A 128 9.07 -12.42 -6.08
N ILE A 129 9.12 -12.29 -7.40
CA ILE A 129 8.78 -13.36 -8.34
C ILE A 129 10.02 -13.94 -9.03
N ARG A 130 11.24 -13.51 -8.66
CA ARG A 130 12.49 -13.92 -9.33
C ARG A 130 12.65 -15.42 -9.45
N ASN A 131 12.30 -16.13 -8.37
CA ASN A 131 12.49 -17.57 -8.25
C ASN A 131 11.27 -18.39 -8.68
N LEU A 132 10.20 -17.74 -9.15
CA LEU A 132 9.04 -18.46 -9.68
C LEU A 132 9.34 -18.89 -11.12
N PRO A 133 9.19 -20.18 -11.48
CA PRO A 133 9.34 -20.61 -12.88
C PRO A 133 8.48 -19.79 -13.86
N THR A 134 9.05 -19.49 -15.02
CA THR A 134 8.33 -18.90 -16.16
C THR A 134 7.46 -19.94 -16.86
N ALA A 135 6.51 -19.49 -17.67
CA ALA A 135 5.49 -20.31 -18.35
C ALA A 135 4.58 -21.11 -17.38
N ALA A 136 4.09 -20.46 -16.32
CA ALA A 136 3.20 -21.06 -15.34
C ALA A 136 2.21 -20.05 -14.77
N ILE A 137 1.05 -20.56 -14.33
CA ILE A 137 0.02 -19.78 -13.65
C ILE A 137 0.10 -20.07 -12.14
N TYR A 138 0.12 -18.99 -11.36
CA TYR A 138 0.13 -19.01 -9.91
C TYR A 138 -1.12 -18.32 -9.38
N THR A 139 -1.58 -18.77 -8.22
CA THR A 139 -2.55 -18.06 -7.40
C THR A 139 -1.79 -17.33 -6.31
N VAL A 140 -1.89 -16.00 -6.29
CA VAL A 140 -1.42 -15.16 -5.20
C VAL A 140 -2.60 -14.89 -4.28
N LYS A 141 -2.51 -15.33 -3.03
CA LYS A 141 -3.51 -15.07 -1.99
C LYS A 141 -2.91 -14.10 -0.97
N LEU A 142 -3.58 -12.96 -0.82
CA LEU A 142 -3.34 -12.00 0.26
C LEU A 142 -4.39 -12.25 1.34
N GLU A 143 -3.96 -12.34 2.59
CA GLU A 143 -4.82 -12.52 3.76
C GLU A 143 -4.55 -11.43 4.79
N LEU A 144 -5.54 -10.61 5.09
CA LEU A 144 -5.47 -9.62 6.17
C LEU A 144 -5.76 -10.29 7.51
N ILE A 145 -4.77 -10.27 8.39
CA ILE A 145 -4.83 -10.79 9.76
C ILE A 145 -4.72 -9.60 10.71
N ALA A 146 -5.68 -9.44 11.60
CA ALA A 146 -5.61 -8.46 12.67
C ALA A 146 -5.16 -9.12 13.98
N TYR A 147 -4.73 -8.32 14.94
CA TYR A 147 -4.29 -8.79 16.25
C TYR A 147 -4.98 -8.01 17.36
N ASP A 148 -5.58 -8.70 18.31
CA ASP A 148 -6.18 -8.07 19.48
C ASP A 148 -5.12 -7.50 20.45
N THR A 149 -5.57 -6.92 21.56
CA THR A 149 -4.69 -6.35 22.59
C THR A 149 -3.79 -7.39 23.27
N ASN A 150 -4.11 -8.67 23.16
CA ASN A 150 -3.31 -9.78 23.67
C ASN A 150 -2.39 -10.37 22.59
N ASN A 151 -2.29 -9.71 21.42
CA ASN A 151 -1.55 -10.18 20.26
C ASN A 151 -2.04 -11.53 19.70
N SER A 152 -3.33 -11.86 19.91
CA SER A 152 -3.95 -13.05 19.34
C SER A 152 -4.45 -12.75 17.93
N PRO A 153 -4.18 -13.62 16.94
CA PRO A 153 -4.62 -13.38 15.57
C PRO A 153 -6.14 -13.50 15.46
N VAL A 154 -6.74 -12.49 14.86
CA VAL A 154 -8.15 -12.45 14.49
C VAL A 154 -8.23 -12.45 12.96
N THR A 155 -8.82 -13.50 12.41
CA THR A 155 -9.14 -13.61 10.98
C THR A 155 -10.64 -13.46 10.78
N ASN A 156 -11.05 -12.98 9.61
CA ASN A 156 -12.46 -12.90 9.25
C ASN A 156 -12.77 -13.92 8.15
N ALA A 157 -13.72 -14.82 8.42
CA ALA A 157 -14.20 -15.79 7.45
C ALA A 157 -14.88 -15.15 6.22
N ALA A 158 -15.33 -13.89 6.32
CA ALA A 158 -16.22 -13.26 5.34
C ALA A 158 -15.54 -12.33 4.30
N GLY A 159 -14.21 -12.23 4.24
CA GLY A 159 -13.60 -11.35 3.23
C GLY A 159 -12.19 -10.83 3.46
N GLY A 160 -11.45 -11.34 4.45
CA GLY A 160 -10.04 -10.95 4.66
C GLY A 160 -9.09 -11.41 3.55
N TYR A 161 -9.60 -11.90 2.43
CA TYR A 161 -8.84 -12.55 1.37
C TYR A 161 -8.97 -11.81 0.04
N LEU A 162 -7.85 -11.70 -0.67
CA LEU A 162 -7.81 -11.33 -2.08
C LEU A 162 -7.02 -12.38 -2.85
N TYR A 163 -7.62 -12.91 -3.92
CA TYR A 163 -7.01 -13.88 -4.81
C TYR A 163 -6.74 -13.22 -6.16
N LEU A 164 -5.52 -13.42 -6.67
CA LEU A 164 -5.04 -12.87 -7.93
C LEU A 164 -4.39 -14.00 -8.72
N ASN A 165 -4.61 -14.01 -10.02
CA ASN A 165 -3.83 -14.89 -10.89
C ASN A 165 -2.54 -14.18 -11.27
N LEU A 166 -1.43 -14.89 -11.27
CA LEU A 166 -0.14 -14.41 -11.73
C LEU A 166 0.33 -15.34 -12.84
N VAL A 167 0.53 -14.79 -14.04
CA VAL A 167 0.99 -15.52 -15.21
C VAL A 167 2.44 -15.11 -15.49
N ARG A 168 3.39 -16.03 -15.28
CA ARG A 168 4.79 -15.88 -15.72
C ARG A 168 5.10 -16.79 -16.90
#